data_AF-A0A9D4T3P8-F1
#
_entry.id   AF-A0A9D4T3P8-F1
#
_cell.length_a   1.000
_cell.length_b   1.000
_cell.length_c   1.000
_cell.angle_alpha   90.00
_cell.angle_beta   90.00
_cell.angle_gamma   90.00
#
_symmetry.space_group_name_H-M   'P 1'
#
loop_
_entity.id
_entity.type
_entity.pdbx_description
1 polymer ?
#
loop_
_entity_poly.entity_id
_entity_poly.type
_entity_poly.pdbx_seq_one_letter_code
_entity_poly.pdbx_strand_id
1 'polypeptide(L)'
;MRLSAYARDLRGPAKLRYEHKVHLCGGIDPFDFSSDEAVCDVKYYPRIELTDTKDYLVHGTSFATRGRRRKRSNDARRVVARPEITYGLD
;
A
#
# COMPACT_ATOMS: atom_id res chain seq x y z
N MET A 1 -15.54 -5.25 -6.90
CA MET A 1 -14.13 -5.67 -6.75
C MET A 1 -14.07 -7.15 -7.03
N ARG A 2 -13.38 -7.55 -8.11
CA ARG A 2 -13.20 -8.96 -8.43
C ARG A 2 -11.95 -9.45 -7.69
N LEU A 3 -12.10 -10.54 -6.94
CA LEU A 3 -11.02 -11.13 -6.15
C LEU A 3 -10.52 -12.41 -6.83
N SER A 4 -9.21 -12.54 -6.96
CA SER A 4 -8.51 -13.74 -7.41
C SER A 4 -8.84 -14.94 -6.51
N ALA A 5 -8.58 -16.15 -7.01
CA ALA A 5 -8.75 -17.37 -6.22
C ALA A 5 -7.88 -17.31 -4.94
N TYR A 6 -6.65 -16.82 -5.05
CA TYR A 6 -5.75 -16.61 -3.91
C TYR A 6 -6.38 -15.73 -2.83
N ALA A 7 -6.96 -14.59 -3.21
CA ALA A 7 -7.58 -13.67 -2.27
C ALA A 7 -8.81 -14.26 -1.56
N ARG A 8 -9.53 -15.17 -2.21
CA ARG A 8 -10.69 -15.86 -1.62
C ARG A 8 -10.28 -16.86 -0.54
N ASP A 9 -9.12 -17.48 -0.69
CA ASP A 9 -8.60 -18.47 0.27
C ASP A 9 -7.99 -17.84 1.52
N LEU A 10 -7.63 -16.55 1.48
CA LEU A 10 -7.16 -15.83 2.65
C LEU A 10 -8.24 -15.72 3.72
N ARG A 11 -7.81 -15.75 4.99
CA ARG A 11 -8.70 -15.61 6.15
C ARG A 11 -8.15 -14.59 7.16
N GLY A 12 -9.06 -14.07 7.98
CA GLY A 12 -8.73 -13.21 9.11
C GLY A 12 -7.99 -11.91 8.70
N PRO A 13 -7.05 -11.42 9.53
CA PRO A 13 -6.37 -10.15 9.30
C PRO A 13 -5.57 -10.08 7.98
N ALA A 14 -5.13 -11.22 7.46
CA ALA A 14 -4.42 -11.28 6.18
C ALA A 14 -5.34 -10.89 5.00
N LYS A 15 -6.59 -11.38 5.01
CA LYS A 15 -7.59 -11.05 4.00
C LYS A 15 -7.92 -9.56 4.01
N LEU A 16 -8.14 -8.98 5.18
CA LEU A 16 -8.43 -7.54 5.32
C LEU A 16 -7.29 -6.67 4.78
N ARG A 17 -6.04 -7.01 5.10
CA ARG A 17 -4.88 -6.29 4.55
C ARG A 17 -4.79 -6.43 3.03
N TYR A 18 -5.11 -7.60 2.49
CA TYR A 18 -5.12 -7.86 1.06
C TYR A 18 -6.19 -7.02 0.35
N GLU A 19 -7.45 -7.10 0.81
CA GLU A 19 -8.56 -6.33 0.27
C GLU A 19 -8.30 -4.83 0.31
N HIS A 20 -7.72 -4.33 1.41
CA HIS A 20 -7.30 -2.94 1.52
C HIS A 20 -6.24 -2.57 0.46
N LYS A 21 -5.26 -3.45 0.18
CA LYS A 21 -4.28 -3.22 -0.89
C LYS A 21 -4.92 -3.23 -2.27
N VAL A 22 -5.83 -4.16 -2.55
CA VAL A 22 -6.59 -4.19 -3.81
C VAL A 22 -7.39 -2.90 -3.98
N HIS A 23 -8.00 -2.40 -2.91
CA HIS A 23 -8.70 -1.11 -2.92
C HIS A 23 -7.75 0.06 -3.26
N LEU A 24 -6.54 0.10 -2.67
CA LEU A 24 -5.51 1.10 -3.02
C LEU A 24 -5.04 1.00 -4.47
N CYS A 25 -5.18 -0.17 -5.09
CA CYS A 25 -4.90 -0.43 -6.51
C CYS A 25 -6.14 -0.17 -7.41
N GLY A 26 -7.12 0.61 -6.96
CA GLY A 26 -8.31 0.92 -7.76
C GLY A 26 -9.33 -0.22 -7.84
N GLY A 27 -9.27 -1.18 -6.91
CA GLY A 27 -10.13 -2.37 -6.91
C GLY A 27 -9.68 -3.46 -7.88
N ILE A 28 -8.46 -3.35 -8.43
CA ILE A 28 -7.86 -4.31 -9.35
C ILE A 28 -6.99 -5.27 -8.56
N ASP A 29 -7.31 -6.57 -8.64
CA ASP A 29 -6.55 -7.62 -7.99
C ASP A 29 -5.31 -7.99 -8.82
N PRO A 30 -4.08 -7.82 -8.30
CA PRO A 30 -2.85 -8.12 -9.04
C PRO A 30 -2.70 -9.59 -9.45
N PHE A 31 -3.41 -10.51 -8.79
CA PHE A 31 -3.35 -11.94 -9.07
C PHE A 31 -4.49 -12.42 -9.98
N ASP A 32 -5.36 -11.51 -10.45
CA ASP A 32 -6.41 -11.82 -11.44
C ASP A 32 -5.96 -11.52 -12.87
N PHE A 33 -4.76 -10.94 -13.07
CA PHE A 33 -4.17 -10.74 -14.39
C PHE A 33 -3.66 -12.05 -14.99
N SER A 34 -3.98 -12.28 -16.26
CA SER A 34 -3.33 -13.31 -17.08
C SER A 34 -1.94 -12.87 -17.52
N SER A 35 -1.08 -13.82 -17.90
CA SER A 35 0.26 -13.54 -18.44
C SER A 35 0.22 -12.61 -19.65
N ASP A 36 -0.86 -12.70 -20.44
CA ASP A 36 -1.01 -12.01 -21.71
C ASP A 36 -1.48 -10.55 -21.51
N GLU A 37 -2.02 -10.25 -20.32
CA GLU A 37 -2.37 -8.90 -19.87
C GLU A 37 -1.21 -8.21 -19.13
N ALA A 38 -0.16 -8.96 -18.77
CA ALA A 38 0.98 -8.45 -18.04
C ALA A 38 2.09 -7.97 -18.98
N VAL A 39 2.28 -6.65 -19.07
CA VAL A 39 3.43 -6.07 -19.76
C VAL A 39 4.62 -6.00 -18.79
N CYS A 40 5.52 -6.98 -18.87
CA CYS A 40 6.80 -6.97 -18.15
C CYS A 40 7.87 -6.22 -18.95
N ASP A 41 7.79 -4.89 -18.98
CA ASP A 41 8.86 -4.06 -19.53
C ASP A 41 9.83 -3.61 -18.41
N VAL A 42 11.04 -4.17 -18.46
CA VAL A 42 12.15 -3.93 -17.52
C VAL A 42 12.55 -2.46 -17.47
N LYS A 43 12.25 -1.67 -18.51
CA LYS A 43 12.45 -0.22 -18.53
C LYS A 43 11.68 0.51 -17.42
N TYR A 44 10.53 -0.03 -17.01
CA TYR A 44 9.71 0.56 -15.93
C TYR A 44 10.11 0.07 -14.53
N TYR A 45 11.04 -0.89 -14.44
CA TYR A 45 11.52 -1.34 -13.14
C TYR A 45 12.38 -0.24 -12.52
N PRO A 46 12.17 0.07 -11.23
CA PRO A 46 13.05 1.01 -10.55
C PRO A 46 14.46 0.40 -10.53
N ARG A 47 15.47 1.23 -10.81
CA ARG A 47 16.86 0.84 -10.58
C ARG A 47 17.09 0.84 -9.08
N ILE A 48 17.16 -0.35 -8.49
CA ILE A 48 17.40 -0.56 -7.07
C ILE A 48 18.84 -1.00 -6.88
N GLU A 49 19.60 -0.28 -6.06
CA GLU A 49 20.93 -0.71 -5.65
C GLU A 49 20.87 -1.58 -4.39
N LEU A 50 21.94 -2.33 -4.11
CA LEU A 50 22.02 -3.16 -2.90
C LEU A 50 21.91 -2.30 -1.63
N THR A 51 22.44 -1.08 -1.68
CA THR A 51 22.33 -0.05 -0.64
C THR A 51 20.87 0.30 -0.36
N ASP A 52 20.04 0.51 -1.38
CA ASP A 52 18.61 0.76 -1.23
C ASP A 52 17.88 -0.39 -0.52
N THR A 53 18.27 -1.63 -0.82
CA THR A 53 17.66 -2.80 -0.20
C THR A 53 18.01 -2.86 1.30
N LYS A 54 19.29 -2.64 1.63
CA LYS A 54 19.76 -2.58 3.02
C LYS A 54 19.07 -1.46 3.79
N ASP A 55 19.00 -0.27 3.21
CA ASP A 55 18.34 0.88 3.82
C ASP A 55 16.87 0.61 4.07
N TYR A 56 16.17 0.00 3.11
CA TYR A 56 14.75 -0.36 3.29
C TYR A 56 14.55 -1.38 4.41
N LEU A 57 15.42 -2.39 4.51
CA LEU A 57 15.32 -3.42 5.55
C LEU A 57 15.61 -2.86 6.95
N VAL A 58 16.59 -1.95 7.07
CA VAL A 58 16.98 -1.37 8.36
C VAL A 58 16.07 -0.22 8.79
N HIS A 59 15.71 0.66 7.86
CA HIS A 59 15.02 1.93 8.14
C HIS A 59 13.55 1.96 7.66
N GLY A 60 13.06 0.90 7.02
CA GLY A 60 11.73 0.86 6.42
C GLY A 60 11.55 1.80 5.22
N THR A 61 12.64 2.47 4.78
CA THR A 61 12.67 3.42 3.66
C THR A 61 14.06 3.42 3.03
N SER A 62 14.15 3.74 1.74
CA SER A 62 15.37 3.82 0.94
C SER A 62 15.28 4.97 -0.04
N PHE A 63 16.34 5.30 -0.77
CA PHE A 63 16.29 6.38 -1.78
C PHE A 63 15.21 6.08 -2.84
N ALA A 64 15.16 4.83 -3.32
CA ALA A 64 14.14 4.37 -4.26
C ALA A 64 12.69 4.45 -3.74
N THR A 65 12.48 4.29 -2.42
CA THR A 65 11.13 4.35 -1.81
C THR A 65 10.79 5.72 -1.20
N ARG A 66 11.79 6.57 -0.92
CA ARG A 66 11.62 7.96 -0.44
C ARG A 66 11.02 8.85 -1.52
N GLY A 67 11.41 8.67 -2.79
CA GLY A 67 10.90 9.44 -3.94
C GLY A 67 9.40 9.28 -4.21
N ARG A 68 8.75 8.22 -3.71
CA ARG A 68 7.30 8.01 -3.83
C ARG A 68 6.49 8.56 -2.64
N ARG A 69 7.15 9.12 -1.61
CA ARG A 69 6.53 9.68 -0.41
C ARG A 69 6.43 11.21 -0.44
N ARG A 70 6.09 11.82 -1.59
CA ARG A 70 5.71 13.24 -1.76
C ARG A 70 4.98 13.31 -3.11
N LYS A 71 3.65 13.46 -3.21
CA LYS A 71 2.80 14.56 -2.73
C LYS A 71 1.44 14.04 -2.23
N ARG A 72 1.24 13.96 -0.92
CA ARG A 72 -0.05 14.42 -0.37
C ARG A 72 0.13 15.92 -0.17
N SER A 73 -0.34 16.69 -1.15
CA SER A 73 -0.49 18.14 -0.99
C SER A 73 -1.35 18.38 0.25
N ASN A 74 -0.85 19.22 1.15
CA ASN A 74 -1.63 19.84 2.20
C ASN A 74 -2.73 20.66 1.54
N ASP A 75 -3.94 20.11 1.45
CA ASP A 75 -5.15 20.91 1.29
C ASP A 75 -6.32 20.25 2.04
N ALA A 76 -6.20 20.25 3.36
CA ALA A 76 -7.31 19.97 4.28
C ALA A 76 -6.98 20.54 5.67
N ARG A 77 -6.59 21.82 5.75
CA ARG A 77 -6.87 22.60 6.96
C ARG A 77 -8.34 22.99 6.92
N ARG A 78 -9.22 22.07 7.30
CA ARG A 78 -10.48 22.45 7.93
C ARG A 78 -10.51 21.75 9.28
N VAL A 79 -10.15 22.53 10.28
CA VAL A 79 -10.28 22.23 11.69
C VAL A 79 -11.70 21.72 11.93
N VAL A 80 -11.84 20.45 12.31
CA VAL A 80 -13.01 19.98 13.03
C VAL A 80 -12.47 19.43 14.33
N ALA A 81 -12.92 20.06 15.41
CA ALA A 81 -12.53 19.81 16.79
C ALA A 81 -12.58 18.32 17.14
N ARG A 82 -11.56 17.85 17.85
CA ARG A 82 -11.63 16.59 18.59
C ARG A 82 -12.54 16.82 19.80
N PRO A 83 -13.59 16.03 20.04
CA PRO A 83 -14.10 15.89 21.40
C PRO A 83 -13.12 15.01 22.18
N GLU A 84 -12.68 15.52 23.32
CA GLU A 84 -11.95 14.77 24.34
C GLU A 84 -12.82 13.62 24.82
N ILE A 85 -12.30 12.39 24.76
CA ILE A 85 -12.93 11.24 25.39
C ILE A 85 -12.31 11.14 26.79
N THR A 86 -13.04 11.61 27.79
CA THR A 86 -12.77 11.32 29.20
C THR A 86 -13.16 9.87 29.48
N TYR A 87 -12.20 9.07 29.95
CA TYR A 87 -12.50 7.77 30.54
C TYR A 87 -13.02 8.02 31.97
N GLY A 88 -14.34 7.93 32.14
CA GLY A 88 -14.96 7.80 33.46
C GLY A 88 -14.66 6.41 34.02
N LEU A 89 -13.97 6.37 35.15
CA LEU A 89 -13.91 5.21 36.04
C LEU A 89 -15.09 5.39 37.02
N ASP A 90 -16.11 4.54 36.88
CA ASP A 90 -17.05 4.21 37.96
C ASP A 90 -16.57 2.93 38.66
#